data_AF-A0A660S659-F1
#
_entry.id   AF-A0A660S659-F1
#
_cell.length_a   1.000
_cell.length_b   1.000
_cell.length_c   1.000
_cell.angle_alpha   90.00
_cell.angle_beta   90.00
_cell.angle_gamma   90.00
#
_symmetry.space_group_name_H-M   'P 1'
#
loop_
_entity.id
_entity.type
_entity.pdbx_description
1 polymer ?
#
loop_
_entity_poly.entity_id
_entity_poly.type
_entity_poly.pdbx_seq_one_letter_code
_entity_poly.pdbx_strand_id
1 'polypeptide(L)'
;ALIIARESVEDFERSKDFFNEFLKEIKNKIETVFRQGIKKGFLKDIDPVVLTRILIGIDIIFAFKIENLDEKTTSHLAYHILMDGIKRT
;
A
#
# COMPACT_ATOMS: atom_id res chain seq x y z
N ALA A 1 -9.45 3.01 1.44
CA ALA A 1 -9.11 1.97 0.42
C ALA A 1 -9.67 0.61 0.81
N LEU A 2 -10.01 0.43 2.09
CA LEU A 2 -10.44 -0.82 2.70
C LEU A 2 -11.92 -1.16 2.40
N ILE A 3 -12.77 -0.17 2.16
CA ILE A 3 -14.16 -0.41 1.68
C ILE A 3 -14.17 -1.02 0.27
N ILE A 4 -13.34 -0.49 -0.64
CA ILE A 4 -13.29 -1.00 -2.02
C ILE A 4 -12.76 -2.45 -2.02
N ALA A 5 -11.82 -2.80 -1.14
CA ALA A 5 -11.31 -4.17 -1.05
C ALA A 5 -12.25 -5.15 -0.33
N ARG A 6 -13.04 -4.69 0.65
CA ARG A 6 -13.97 -5.53 1.41
C ARG A 6 -15.31 -5.74 0.69
N GLU A 7 -15.84 -4.72 0.02
CA GLU A 7 -17.09 -4.80 -0.75
C GLU A 7 -16.89 -5.44 -2.13
N SER A 8 -15.67 -5.41 -2.70
CA SER A 8 -15.40 -5.99 -4.04
C SER A 8 -15.23 -7.50 -4.07
N VAL A 9 -15.12 -8.19 -2.93
CA VAL A 9 -15.07 -9.66 -2.93
C VAL A 9 -16.43 -10.25 -3.33
N GLU A 10 -17.53 -9.54 -3.03
CA GLU A 10 -18.90 -10.01 -3.31
C GLU A 10 -19.39 -9.64 -4.73
N ASP A 11 -18.75 -8.68 -5.40
CA ASP A 11 -19.14 -8.21 -6.76
C ASP A 11 -17.92 -8.12 -7.71
N PHE A 12 -17.08 -9.16 -7.63
CA PHE A 12 -15.71 -9.21 -8.14
C PHE A 12 -15.56 -8.99 -9.65
N GLU A 13 -16.50 -9.44 -10.49
CA GLU A 13 -16.32 -9.37 -11.95
C GLU A 13 -16.59 -7.99 -12.56
N ARG A 14 -17.60 -7.24 -12.10
CA ARG A 14 -17.86 -5.86 -12.58
C ARG A 14 -16.92 -4.85 -11.95
N SER A 15 -16.50 -5.10 -10.72
CA SER A 15 -15.55 -4.26 -10.02
C SER A 15 -14.15 -4.40 -10.60
N LYS A 16 -13.80 -5.54 -11.23
CA LYS A 16 -12.45 -5.88 -11.66
C LYS A 16 -11.80 -4.85 -12.59
N ASP A 17 -12.51 -4.34 -13.59
CA ASP A 17 -11.92 -3.43 -14.58
C ASP A 17 -11.72 -2.03 -14.01
N PHE A 18 -12.74 -1.49 -13.34
CA PHE A 18 -12.62 -0.22 -12.61
C PHE A 18 -11.56 -0.31 -11.50
N PHE A 19 -11.53 -1.42 -10.76
CA PHE A 19 -10.56 -1.67 -9.71
C PHE A 19 -9.15 -1.84 -10.28
N ASN A 20 -8.99 -2.53 -11.41
CA ASN A 20 -7.69 -2.69 -12.06
C ASN A 20 -7.15 -1.37 -12.62
N GLU A 21 -7.97 -0.55 -13.27
CA GLU A 21 -7.55 0.76 -13.77
C GLU A 21 -7.27 1.74 -12.63
N PHE A 22 -8.18 1.85 -11.67
CA PHE A 22 -8.05 2.74 -10.52
C PHE A 22 -6.87 2.37 -9.62
N LEU A 23 -6.71 1.07 -9.31
CA LEU A 23 -5.55 0.61 -8.54
C LEU A 23 -4.26 0.75 -9.32
N LYS A 24 -4.26 0.60 -10.64
CA LYS A 24 -3.07 0.83 -11.47
C LYS A 24 -2.62 2.29 -11.38
N GLU A 25 -3.54 3.24 -11.45
CA GLU A 25 -3.17 4.66 -11.29
C GLU A 25 -2.64 4.97 -9.89
N ILE A 26 -3.30 4.47 -8.84
CA ILE A 26 -2.84 4.67 -7.45
C ILE A 26 -1.47 4.04 -7.24
N LYS A 27 -1.29 2.80 -7.70
CA LYS A 27 -0.01 2.08 -7.65
C LYS A 27 1.09 2.89 -8.34
N ASN A 28 0.84 3.38 -9.55
CA ASN A 28 1.82 4.17 -10.29
C ASN A 28 2.21 5.46 -9.54
N LYS A 29 1.24 6.13 -8.89
CA LYS A 29 1.50 7.31 -8.07
C LYS A 29 2.39 6.96 -6.86
N ILE A 30 2.09 5.88 -6.15
CA ILE A 30 2.89 5.40 -5.01
C ILE A 30 4.32 5.06 -5.45
N GLU A 31 4.46 4.29 -6.53
CA GLU A 31 5.77 3.92 -7.08
C GLU A 31 6.58 5.15 -7.52
N THR A 32 5.91 6.16 -8.07
CA THR A 32 6.55 7.44 -8.43
C THR A 32 7.09 8.15 -7.19
N VAL A 33 6.33 8.19 -6.10
CA VAL A 33 6.77 8.79 -4.83
C VAL A 33 7.99 8.03 -4.27
N PHE A 34 7.97 6.70 -4.27
CA PHE A 34 9.14 5.91 -3.84
C PHE A 34 10.35 6.18 -4.72
N ARG A 35 10.19 6.19 -6.05
CA ARG A 35 11.28 6.49 -6.99
C ARG A 35 11.90 7.87 -6.74
N GLN A 36 11.07 8.88 -6.44
CA GLN A 36 11.56 10.21 -6.08
C GLN A 36 12.30 10.21 -4.74
N GLY A 37 11.79 9.51 -3.72
CA GLY A 37 12.45 9.37 -2.43
C GLY A 37 13.82 8.71 -2.53
N ILE A 38 13.94 7.67 -3.36
CA ILE A 38 15.20 6.98 -3.66
C ILE A 38 16.17 7.91 -4.39
N LYS A 39 15.70 8.56 -5.47
CA LYS A 39 16.52 9.49 -6.26
C LYS A 39 17.07 10.64 -5.41
N LYS A 40 16.32 11.10 -4.42
CA LYS A 40 16.73 12.17 -3.49
C LYS A 40 17.57 11.66 -2.30
N GLY A 41 17.81 10.35 -2.20
CA GLY A 41 18.61 9.75 -1.13
C GLY A 41 17.89 9.62 0.20
N PHE A 42 16.58 9.91 0.28
CA PHE A 42 15.81 9.76 1.52
C PHE A 42 15.48 8.29 1.83
N LEU A 43 15.39 7.46 0.80
CA LEU A 43 15.04 6.04 0.90
C LEU A 43 16.19 5.15 0.43
N LYS A 44 16.24 3.92 0.95
CA LYS A 44 17.13 2.85 0.48
C LYS A 44 16.83 2.52 -0.98
N ASP A 45 17.85 2.10 -1.72
CA ASP A 45 17.73 1.80 -3.15
C ASP A 45 17.06 0.42 -3.33
N ILE A 46 15.73 0.42 -3.28
CA ILE A 46 14.87 -0.76 -3.36
C ILE A 46 13.86 -0.50 -4.47
N ASP A 47 13.57 -1.52 -5.29
CA ASP A 47 12.58 -1.41 -6.37
C ASP A 47 11.23 -0.87 -5.84
N PRO A 48 10.73 0.28 -6.36
CA PRO A 48 9.42 0.83 -6.00
C PRO A 48 8.25 -0.16 -6.11
N VAL A 49 8.31 -1.11 -7.05
CA VAL A 49 7.28 -2.15 -7.21
C VAL A 49 7.29 -3.09 -6.00
N VAL A 50 8.48 -3.45 -5.52
CA VAL A 50 8.66 -4.27 -4.32
C VAL A 50 8.18 -3.52 -3.09
N LEU A 51 8.55 -2.24 -2.93
CA LEU A 51 8.08 -1.41 -1.82
C LEU A 51 6.55 -1.30 -1.77
N THR A 52 5.91 -1.13 -2.93
CA THR A 52 4.45 -1.05 -3.01
C THR A 52 3.78 -2.37 -2.64
N ARG A 53 4.35 -3.51 -3.06
CA ARG A 53 3.87 -4.84 -2.65
C ARG A 53 4.00 -5.07 -1.15
N ILE A 54 5.12 -4.65 -0.56
CA ILE A 54 5.34 -4.76 0.89
C ILE A 54 4.33 -3.89 1.64
N LEU A 55 4.11 -2.63 1.20
CA LEU A 55 3.13 -1.74 1.82
C LEU A 55 1.73 -2.38 1.87
N ILE A 56 1.26 -2.89 0.73
CA ILE A 56 -0.03 -3.57 0.62
C ILE A 56 -0.07 -4.83 1.49
N GLY A 57 1.01 -5.62 1.49
CA GLY A 57 1.10 -6.83 2.30
C GLY A 57 1.02 -6.56 3.80
N ILE A 58 1.71 -5.52 4.29
CA ILE A 58 1.67 -5.12 5.70
C ILE A 58 0.26 -4.62 6.08
N ASP A 59 -0.36 -3.79 5.23
CA ASP A 59 -1.71 -3.26 5.45
C ASP A 59 -2.76 -4.39 5.53
N ILE A 60 -2.69 -5.38 4.63
CA ILE A 60 -3.53 -6.59 4.67
C ILE A 60 -3.29 -7.36 5.97
N ILE A 61 -2.04 -7.63 6.35
CA ILE A 61 -1.74 -8.40 7.57
C ILE A 61 -2.36 -7.71 8.79
N PHE A 62 -2.24 -6.39 8.91
CA PHE A 62 -2.84 -5.66 10.02
C PHE A 62 -4.36 -5.67 10.00
N ALA A 63 -4.97 -5.46 8.82
CA ALA A 63 -6.41 -5.48 8.67
C ALA A 63 -7.05 -6.83 9.04
N PHE A 64 -6.35 -7.95 8.80
CA PHE A 64 -6.88 -9.29 9.06
C PHE A 64 -6.45 -9.91 10.38
N LYS A 65 -5.28 -9.54 10.93
CA LYS A 65 -4.75 -10.16 12.16
C LYS A 65 -4.95 -9.34 13.42
N ILE A 66 -5.23 -8.04 13.33
CA ILE A 66 -5.46 -7.21 14.51
C ILE A 66 -6.94 -6.86 14.59
N GLU A 67 -7.67 -7.69 15.32
CA GLU A 67 -9.03 -7.38 15.74
C GLU A 67 -8.99 -6.15 16.68
N ASN A 68 -9.83 -5.14 16.40
CA ASN A 68 -9.99 -3.89 17.17
C ASN A 68 -9.13 -2.66 16.78
N LEU A 69 -8.47 -2.64 15.62
CA LEU A 69 -7.93 -1.39 15.06
C LEU A 69 -8.85 -0.82 13.97
N ASP A 70 -9.09 0.48 14.00
CA ASP A 70 -9.78 1.17 12.92
C ASP A 70 -8.89 1.25 11.67
N GLU A 71 -9.51 1.39 10.48
CA GLU A 71 -8.83 1.44 9.17
C GLU A 71 -7.68 2.47 9.15
N LYS A 72 -7.89 3.65 9.74
CA LYS A 72 -6.89 4.72 9.71
C LYS A 72 -5.68 4.35 10.55
N THR A 73 -5.89 3.78 11.73
CA THR A 73 -4.79 3.33 12.60
C THR A 73 -4.00 2.20 11.94
N THR A 74 -4.68 1.25 11.31
CA THR A 74 -4.06 0.15 10.56
C THR A 74 -3.16 0.65 9.44
N SER A 75 -3.66 1.53 8.57
CA SER A 75 -2.87 2.04 7.44
C SER A 75 -1.71 2.95 7.90
N HIS A 76 -1.88 3.72 8.98
CA HIS A 76 -0.76 4.47 9.56
C HIS A 76 0.32 3.55 10.10
N LEU A 77 -0.04 2.49 10.82
CA LEU A 77 0.93 1.54 11.35
C LEU A 77 1.70 0.84 10.23
N ALA A 78 1.00 0.43 9.16
CA ALA A 78 1.62 -0.16 7.98
C ALA A 78 2.64 0.78 7.32
N TYR A 79 2.27 2.05 7.15
CA TYR A 79 3.16 3.08 6.63
C TYR A 79 4.40 3.27 7.52
N HIS A 80 4.22 3.42 8.83
CA HIS A 80 5.32 3.65 9.77
C HIS A 80 6.33 2.50 9.74
N ILE A 81 5.86 1.24 9.81
CA ILE A 81 6.73 0.06 9.78
C ILE A 81 7.52 0.01 8.48
N LEU A 82 6.86 0.25 7.34
CA LEU A 82 7.58 0.30 6.06
C LEU A 82 8.65 1.37 6.09
N MET A 83 8.28 2.61 6.43
CA MET A 83 9.17 3.76 6.39
C MET A 83 10.38 3.60 7.30
N ASP A 84 10.21 3.06 8.49
CA ASP A 84 11.32 2.80 9.42
C ASP A 84 12.29 1.74 8.86
N GLY A 85 11.77 0.77 8.10
CA GLY A 85 12.60 -0.21 7.39
C GLY A 85 13.40 0.37 6.21
N ILE A 86 12.87 1.40 5.54
CA ILE A 86 13.40 1.87 4.24
C ILE A 86 14.02 3.26 4.24
N LYS A 87 13.84 4.08 5.28
CA LYS A 87 14.53 5.37 5.40
C LYS A 87 16.05 5.16 5.46
N ARG A 88 16.79 6.02 4.76
CA ARG A 88 18.24 6.15 4.98
C ARG A 88 18.44 7.08 6.19
N THR A 89 19.14 6.56 7.20
CA THR A 89 19.55 7.27 8.42
C THR A 89 20.70 8.23 8.12
#